data_AF-A0A9D4EWE5-F1
#
_entry.id   AF-A0A9D4EWE5-F1
#
_cell.length_a   1.000
_cell.length_b   1.000
_cell.length_c   1.000
_cell.angle_alpha   90.00
_cell.angle_beta   90.00
_cell.angle_gamma   90.00
#
_symmetry.space_group_name_H-M   'P 1'
#
loop_
_entity.id
_entity.type
_entity.pdbx_description
1 polymer ?
#
loop_
_entity_poly.entity_id
_entity_poly.type
_entity_poly.pdbx_seq_one_letter_code
_entity_poly.pdbx_strand_id
1 'polypeptide(L)'
;MKDIEISENSTISQECKYIHGNPKQTDISWWVESKLVVLGSQLVINQVSRQSAGIYRCDAINRFDQYEMPYIGQGSGMFQLKVQCE
;
A
#
# COMPACT_ATOMS: atom_id res chain seq x y z
N MET A 1 -12.32 2.74 4.91
CA MET A 1 -11.83 1.56 4.19
C MET A 1 -12.63 1.44 2.90
N LYS A 2 -11.97 1.31 1.74
CA LYS A 2 -12.63 1.22 0.43
C LYS A 2 -12.47 -0.19 -0.12
N ASP A 3 -13.48 -0.69 -0.81
CA ASP A 3 -13.40 -1.97 -1.52
C ASP A 3 -13.03 -1.74 -2.99
N ILE A 4 -12.22 -2.64 -3.52
CA ILE A 4 -11.89 -2.72 -4.95
C ILE A 4 -12.36 -4.09 -5.44
N GLU A 5 -13.31 -4.08 -6.37
CA GLU A 5 -13.81 -5.29 -7.01
C GLU A 5 -13.17 -5.44 -8.38
N ILE A 6 -12.64 -6.63 -8.67
CA ILE A 6 -11.86 -6.87 -9.88
C ILE A 6 -11.99 -8.32 -10.34
N SER A 7 -11.98 -8.58 -11.65
CA SER A 7 -12.10 -9.92 -12.23
C SER A 7 -10.76 -10.68 -12.22
N GLU A 8 -10.82 -12.02 -12.21
CA GLU A 8 -9.62 -12.86 -12.41
C GLU A 8 -8.91 -12.53 -13.75
N ASN A 9 -7.60 -12.77 -13.80
CA ASN A 9 -6.69 -12.48 -14.92
C ASN A 9 -6.52 -11.01 -15.32
N SER A 10 -7.16 -10.08 -14.63
CA SER A 10 -6.95 -8.65 -14.85
C SER A 10 -5.76 -8.10 -14.08
N THR A 11 -5.40 -6.84 -14.36
CA THR A 11 -4.31 -6.13 -13.69
C THR A 11 -4.84 -5.02 -12.80
N ILE A 12 -4.34 -4.94 -11.57
CA ILE A 12 -4.56 -3.80 -10.68
C ILE A 12 -3.24 -3.06 -10.44
N SER A 13 -3.31 -1.73 -10.47
CA SER A 13 -2.21 -0.83 -10.09
C SER A 13 -2.71 0.20 -9.09
N GLN A 14 -2.21 0.15 -7.86
CA GLN A 14 -2.57 1.08 -6.79
C GLN A 14 -1.35 1.87 -6.34
N GLU A 15 -1.51 3.18 -6.22
CA GLU A 15 -0.51 4.07 -5.63
C GLU A 15 -0.88 4.39 -4.18
N CYS A 16 0.11 4.41 -3.29
CA CYS A 16 -0.10 4.81 -1.91
C CYS A 16 -0.33 6.31 -1.85
N LYS A 17 -1.50 6.73 -1.34
CA LYS A 17 -1.89 8.15 -1.31
C LYS A 17 -1.08 9.00 -0.31
N TYR A 18 -0.37 8.36 0.61
CA TYR A 18 0.37 9.00 1.69
C TYR A 18 1.82 9.30 1.25
N ILE A 19 2.00 9.92 0.09
CA ILE A 19 3.30 10.26 -0.54
C ILE A 19 3.66 11.76 -0.46
N HIS A 20 2.85 12.56 0.22
CA HIS A 20 3.02 14.01 0.34
C HIS A 20 3.41 14.43 1.75
N GLY A 21 4.49 13.84 2.28
CA GLY A 21 5.07 14.17 3.58
C GLY A 21 6.08 15.33 3.45
N ASN A 22 6.27 16.08 4.54
CA ASN A 22 7.39 17.01 4.67
C ASN A 22 8.21 16.64 5.91
N PRO A 23 9.45 16.12 5.77
CA PRO A 23 10.15 15.80 4.52
C PRO A 23 9.44 14.68 3.77
N LYS A 24 9.76 14.51 2.48
CA LYS A 24 9.22 13.41 1.66
C LYS A 24 9.42 12.07 2.38
N GLN A 25 8.46 11.19 2.21
CA GLN A 25 8.49 9.82 2.72
C GLN A 25 9.82 9.16 2.37
N THR A 26 10.50 8.66 3.38
CA THR A 26 11.75 7.91 3.21
C THR A 26 11.46 6.46 2.90
N ASP A 27 10.37 5.93 3.46
CA ASP A 27 10.03 4.51 3.38
C ASP A 27 8.55 4.34 3.05
N ILE A 28 8.25 3.53 2.01
CA ILE A 28 6.88 3.13 1.67
C ILE A 28 6.84 1.63 1.46
N SER A 29 5.83 0.97 2.04
CA SER A 29 5.66 -0.47 1.98
C SER A 29 4.20 -0.84 1.80
N TRP A 30 3.95 -1.92 1.06
CA TRP A 30 2.65 -2.54 0.90
C TRP A 30 2.60 -3.89 1.60
N TRP A 31 1.49 -4.14 2.27
CA TRP A 31 1.24 -5.33 3.06
C TRP A 31 -0.08 -5.96 2.66
N VAL A 32 -0.15 -7.29 2.63
CA VAL A 32 -1.39 -8.05 2.56
C VAL A 32 -1.46 -8.96 3.78
N GLU A 33 -2.50 -8.83 4.60
CA GLU A 33 -2.70 -9.68 5.79
C GLU A 33 -1.44 -9.82 6.68
N SER A 34 -0.72 -8.71 6.90
CA SER A 34 0.55 -8.64 7.65
C SER A 34 1.80 -9.19 6.96
N LYS A 35 1.72 -9.60 5.69
CA LYS A 35 2.89 -9.97 4.88
C LYS A 35 3.31 -8.79 4.01
N LEU A 36 4.59 -8.42 4.07
CA LEU A 36 5.17 -7.43 3.17
C LEU A 36 5.18 -7.99 1.74
N VAL A 37 4.58 -7.27 0.79
CA VAL A 37 4.49 -7.70 -0.61
C VAL A 37 5.29 -6.83 -1.56
N VAL A 38 5.37 -5.52 -1.32
CA VAL A 38 6.09 -4.58 -2.18
C VAL A 38 6.75 -3.50 -1.34
N LEU A 39 7.98 -3.14 -1.70
CA LEU A 39 8.63 -1.91 -1.27
C LEU A 39 8.47 -0.86 -2.36
N GLY A 40 8.06 0.35 -1.98
CA GLY A 40 7.78 1.46 -2.90
C GLY A 40 6.31 1.91 -2.90
N SER A 41 6.04 2.99 -3.61
CA SER A 41 4.73 3.65 -3.64
C SER A 41 3.68 2.89 -4.44
N GLN A 42 4.09 2.05 -5.40
CA GLN A 42 3.18 1.41 -6.35
C GLN A 42 3.05 -0.10 -6.09
N LEU A 43 1.81 -0.56 -5.97
CA LEU A 43 1.43 -1.96 -5.94
C LEU A 43 0.88 -2.35 -7.30
N VAL A 44 1.49 -3.33 -7.96
CA VAL A 44 1.01 -3.87 -9.24
C VAL A 44 0.82 -5.38 -9.13
N ILE A 45 -0.35 -5.87 -9.52
CA ILE A 45 -0.66 -7.30 -9.63
C ILE A 45 -1.16 -7.52 -11.06
N ASN A 46 -0.35 -8.15 -11.90
CA ASN A 46 -0.62 -8.27 -13.35
C ASN A 46 -1.64 -9.37 -13.72
N GLN A 47 -1.77 -10.40 -12.87
CA GLN A 47 -2.67 -11.53 -13.10
C GLN A 47 -3.41 -11.81 -11.79
N VAL A 48 -4.46 -11.04 -11.54
CA VAL A 48 -5.28 -11.21 -10.34
C VAL A 48 -5.89 -12.60 -10.34
N SER A 49 -5.74 -13.29 -9.22
CA SER A 49 -6.36 -14.59 -8.96
C SER A 49 -7.16 -14.52 -7.66
N ARG A 50 -8.01 -15.52 -7.38
CA ARG A 50 -8.64 -15.68 -6.07
C ARG A 50 -7.70 -15.54 -4.87
N GLN A 51 -6.45 -15.98 -4.97
CA GLN A 51 -5.45 -15.85 -3.88
C GLN A 51 -4.94 -14.41 -3.71
N SER A 52 -5.20 -13.53 -4.66
CA SER A 52 -4.91 -12.09 -4.55
C SER A 52 -5.93 -11.37 -3.67
N ALA A 53 -7.09 -11.96 -3.38
CA ALA A 53 -8.07 -11.33 -2.50
C ALA A 53 -7.50 -11.15 -1.08
N GLY A 54 -7.82 -10.02 -0.44
CA GLY A 54 -7.32 -9.74 0.89
C GLY A 54 -7.39 -8.26 1.26
N ILE A 55 -6.94 -7.94 2.47
CA ILE A 55 -6.83 -6.56 2.95
C ILE A 55 -5.41 -6.07 2.68
N TYR A 56 -5.31 -5.07 1.81
CA TYR A 56 -4.07 -4.41 1.46
C TYR A 56 -3.91 -3.14 2.28
N ARG A 57 -2.72 -2.95 2.84
CA ARG A 57 -2.30 -1.75 3.57
C ARG A 57 -1.06 -1.17 2.92
N CYS A 58 -1.06 0.13 2.62
CA CYS A 58 0.19 0.85 2.42
C CYS A 58 0.56 1.59 3.69
N ASP A 59 1.83 1.51 4.06
CA ASP A 59 2.43 2.27 5.15
C ASP A 59 3.50 3.17 4.56
N ALA A 60 3.42 4.46 4.89
CA ALA A 60 4.34 5.49 4.47
C ALA A 60 4.93 6.15 5.71
N ILE A 61 6.25 6.20 5.78
CA ILE A 61 7.00 6.76 6.90
C ILE A 61 7.89 7.87 6.35
N ASN A 62 7.84 9.04 7.01
CA ASN A 62 8.81 10.10 6.81
C ASN A 62 9.61 10.31 8.09
N ARG A 63 10.92 10.40 7.95
CA ARG A 63 11.84 10.69 9.05
C ARG A 63 12.40 12.08 8.87
N PHE A 64 12.28 12.88 9.91
CA PHE A 64 12.79 14.24 9.96
C PHE A 64 13.73 14.37 11.14
N ASP A 65 15.02 14.45 10.84
CA ASP A 65 16.04 14.62 11.84
C ASP A 65 16.26 16.13 12.02
N GLN A 66 15.53 16.73 12.95
CA GLN A 66 15.75 18.11 13.35
C GLN A 66 16.06 18.15 14.85
N TYR A 67 17.28 18.58 15.16
CA TYR A 67 17.87 18.49 16.51
C TYR A 67 18.10 17.03 16.95
N GLU A 68 18.68 16.80 18.12
CA GLU A 68 19.07 15.46 18.61
C GLU A 68 17.89 14.48 18.83
N MET A 69 16.68 14.78 18.32
CA MET A 69 15.52 13.91 18.31
C MET A 69 14.96 13.67 16.90
N PRO A 70 14.86 12.41 16.44
CA PRO A 70 14.22 12.08 15.17
C PRO A 70 12.69 12.19 15.30
N TYR A 71 12.08 13.01 14.46
CA TYR A 71 10.62 13.05 14.30
C TYR A 71 10.21 12.06 13.21
N ILE A 72 9.27 11.17 13.54
CA ILE A 72 8.74 10.17 12.61
C ILE A 72 7.26 10.47 12.38
N GLY A 73 6.91 10.83 11.15
CA GLY A 73 5.52 10.86 10.71
C GLY A 73 5.16 9.55 10.02
N GLN A 74 3.93 9.10 10.23
CA GLN A 74 3.42 7.86 9.64
C GLN A 74 2.03 8.09 9.07
N GLY A 75 1.80 7.62 7.85
CA GLY A 75 0.50 7.58 7.21
C GLY A 75 0.22 6.20 6.66
N SER A 76 -1.00 5.70 6.85
CA SER A 76 -1.40 4.38 6.37
C SER A 76 -2.74 4.44 5.64
N GLY A 77 -2.83 3.70 4.53
CA GLY A 77 -4.05 3.55 3.73
C GLY A 77 -4.42 2.10 3.58
N MET A 78 -5.72 1.78 3.67
CA MET A 78 -6.21 0.41 3.53
C MET A 78 -7.34 0.29 2.51
N PHE A 79 -7.31 -0.80 1.75
CA PHE A 79 -8.41 -1.23 0.90
C PHE A 79 -8.58 -2.75 0.94
N GLN A 80 -9.80 -3.22 0.67
CA GLN A 80 -10.09 -4.65 0.52
C GLN A 80 -10.15 -4.99 -0.98
N LEU A 81 -9.34 -5.94 -1.43
CA LEU A 81 -9.42 -6.49 -2.78
C LEU A 81 -10.40 -7.66 -2.77
N LYS A 82 -11.49 -7.52 -3.52
CA LYS A 82 -12.46 -8.58 -3.76
C LYS A 82 -12.33 -9.02 -5.20
N VAL A 83 -12.11 -10.33 -5.38
CA VAL A 83 -11.98 -10.91 -6.71
C VAL A 83 -13.33 -11.50 -7.11
N GLN A 84 -13.92 -10.98 -8.18
CA GLN A 84 -15.15 -11.51 -8.74
C GLN A 84 -14.83 -12.75 -9.58
N CYS A 85 -15.58 -13.83 -9.34
CA CYS A 85 -15.60 -14.98 -10.23
C CYS A 85 -16.43 -14.61 -11.47
N GLU A 86 -15.97 -14.99 -12.66
CA GLU A 86 -16.84 -15.03 -13.83
C GLU A 86 -18.03 -15.97 -13.62
#